data_AF-A0A090XE28-F1
#
_entry.id   AF-A0A090XE28-F1
#
_cell.length_a   1.000
_cell.length_b   1.000
_cell.length_c   1.000
_cell.angle_alpha   90.00
_cell.angle_beta   90.00
_cell.angle_gamma   90.00
#
_symmetry.space_group_name_H-M   'P 1'
#
loop_
_entity.id
_entity.type
_entity.pdbx_description
1 polymer ?
#
loop_
_entity_poly.entity_id
_entity_poly.type
_entity_poly.pdbx_seq_one_letter_code
_entity_poly.pdbx_strand_id
1 'polypeptide(L)'
;RLPRTSTRHLQLVDSWALSNHLSISTQKSAAMRMSNSRNVACPRYSLGGSPIEVVESLPILGVTFTPSLDFSLHISNTVSKARRTLGFVTRVSRSCDPEAFRALYTALVLPRLEYCCSVWSPYQAHLTSKLEGVQRRATRTFHSRLTR
;
A
#
# COMPACT_ATOMS: atom_id res chain seq x y z
N ARG A 1 29.72 0.20 -6.66
CA ARG A 1 29.94 0.16 -8.13
C ARG A 1 28.64 -0.28 -8.85
N LEU A 2 27.55 0.49 -8.77
CA LEU A 2 26.20 0.10 -9.25
C LEU A 2 25.51 1.04 -10.27
N PRO A 3 25.89 2.33 -10.48
CA PRO A 3 25.03 3.22 -11.27
C PRO A 3 25.03 2.94 -12.78
N ARG A 4 26.10 2.36 -13.34
CA ARG A 4 26.22 2.13 -14.78
C ARG A 4 25.39 0.96 -15.32
N THR A 5 25.14 -0.06 -14.50
CA THR A 5 24.38 -1.25 -14.92
C THR A 5 22.88 -0.98 -14.94
N SER A 6 22.36 -0.23 -13.94
CA SER A 6 20.93 0.10 -13.87
C SER A 6 20.47 0.92 -15.07
N THR A 7 21.24 1.92 -15.51
CA THR A 7 20.90 2.73 -16.68
C THR A 7 20.89 1.92 -17.97
N ARG A 8 21.81 0.95 -18.12
CA ARG A 8 21.85 0.07 -19.28
C ARG A 8 20.60 -0.80 -19.37
N HIS A 9 20.11 -1.34 -18.25
CA HIS A 9 18.89 -2.13 -18.25
C HIS A 9 17.65 -1.30 -18.60
N LEU A 10 17.57 -0.05 -18.11
CA LEU A 10 16.48 0.87 -18.50
C LEU A 10 16.47 1.13 -20.01
N GLN A 11 17.64 1.31 -20.62
CA GLN A 11 17.76 1.48 -22.08
C GLN A 11 17.34 0.23 -22.86
N LEU A 12 17.66 -0.97 -22.36
CA LEU A 12 17.22 -2.22 -22.99
C LEU A 12 15.69 -2.40 -22.91
N VAL A 13 15.08 -1.99 -21.79
CA VAL A 13 13.63 -2.04 -21.63
C VAL A 13 12.96 -1.02 -22.56
N ASP A 14 13.54 0.17 -22.71
CA ASP A 14 13.06 1.20 -23.64
C ASP A 14 13.12 0.73 -25.09
N SER A 15 14.27 0.16 -25.52
CA SER A 15 14.43 -0.35 -26.89
C SER A 15 13.51 -1.53 -27.17
N TRP A 16 13.30 -2.42 -26.20
CA TRP A 16 12.32 -3.50 -26.30
C TRP A 16 10.89 -2.98 -26.40
N ALA A 17 10.51 -1.97 -25.61
CA ALA A 17 9.18 -1.38 -25.70
C ALA A 17 8.94 -0.79 -27.10
N LEU A 18 9.92 -0.03 -27.61
CA LEU A 18 9.85 0.56 -28.95
C LEU A 18 9.76 -0.50 -30.06
N SER A 19 10.54 -1.58 -29.96
CA SER A 19 10.48 -2.68 -30.95
C SER A 19 9.15 -3.44 -30.93
N ASN A 20 8.41 -3.36 -29.83
CA ASN A 20 7.06 -3.93 -29.67
C ASN A 20 5.95 -2.89 -29.85
N HIS A 21 6.24 -1.71 -30.42
CA HIS A 21 5.28 -0.63 -30.63
C HIS A 21 4.61 -0.10 -29.34
N LEU A 22 5.33 -0.18 -28.21
CA LEU A 22 4.91 0.35 -26.91
C LEU A 22 5.74 1.59 -26.53
N SER A 23 5.13 2.50 -25.76
CA SER A 23 5.81 3.67 -25.19
C SER A 23 5.70 3.68 -23.67
N ILE A 24 6.82 3.85 -22.98
CA ILE A 24 6.85 3.90 -21.52
C ILE A 24 6.63 5.34 -21.06
N SER A 25 5.60 5.54 -20.23
CA SER A 25 5.29 6.85 -19.68
C SER A 25 6.27 7.22 -18.58
N THR A 26 7.10 8.24 -18.83
CA THR A 26 8.03 8.80 -17.84
C THR A 26 7.30 9.44 -16.66
N GLN A 27 6.13 10.05 -16.90
CA GLN A 27 5.29 10.66 -15.86
C GLN A 27 4.70 9.65 -14.87
N LYS A 28 4.47 8.41 -15.30
CA LYS A 28 3.97 7.31 -14.43
C LYS A 28 5.10 6.45 -13.88
N SER A 29 6.34 6.69 -14.30
CA SER A 29 7.51 5.95 -13.88
C SER A 29 8.19 6.66 -12.74
N ALA A 30 8.50 5.92 -11.67
CA ALA A 30 9.25 6.43 -10.54
C ALA A 30 10.31 5.42 -10.14
N ALA A 31 11.44 5.91 -9.64
CA ALA A 31 12.52 5.09 -9.14
C ALA A 31 12.55 5.17 -7.61
N MET A 32 12.74 4.03 -6.95
CA MET A 32 12.98 3.98 -5.52
C MET A 32 14.14 3.04 -5.27
N ARG A 33 15.14 3.51 -4.51
CA ARG A 33 16.27 2.68 -4.12
C ARG A 33 16.02 2.14 -2.71
N MET A 34 15.98 0.83 -2.60
CA MET A 34 15.89 0.14 -1.31
C MET A 34 17.30 -0.19 -0.82
N SER A 35 17.64 0.24 0.39
CA SER A 35 18.98 0.07 0.97
C SER A 35 18.97 0.25 2.48
N ASN A 36 19.67 -0.63 3.20
CA ASN A 36 19.91 -0.49 4.64
C ASN A 36 21.02 0.53 4.98
N SER A 37 21.81 0.95 3.98
CA SER A 37 22.86 1.97 4.18
C SER A 37 22.28 3.38 4.14
N ARG A 38 22.62 4.18 5.15
CA ARG A 38 22.18 5.58 5.31
C ARG A 38 22.91 6.56 4.38
N ASN A 39 24.04 6.16 3.81
CA ASN A 39 24.96 7.07 3.13
C ASN A 39 25.24 6.60 1.70
N VAL A 40 24.20 6.65 0.87
CA VAL A 40 24.32 6.23 -0.52
C VAL A 40 23.64 7.25 -1.43
N ALA A 41 24.44 7.95 -2.22
CA ALA A 41 23.93 8.81 -3.28
C ALA A 41 23.02 8.01 -4.24
N CYS A 42 21.83 8.53 -4.50
CA CYS A 42 20.92 7.97 -5.49
C CYS A 42 21.46 8.22 -6.90
N PRO A 43 21.58 7.19 -7.76
CA PRO A 43 21.90 7.38 -9.17
C PRO A 43 20.82 8.22 -9.84
N ARG A 44 21.22 9.04 -10.83
CA ARG A 44 20.26 9.65 -11.75
C ARG A 44 19.80 8.59 -12.74
N TYR A 45 18.50 8.32 -12.76
CA TYR A 45 17.87 7.41 -13.72
C TYR A 45 17.26 8.22 -14.86
N SER A 46 17.42 7.72 -16.08
CA SER A 46 16.78 8.30 -17.27
C SER A 46 16.29 7.19 -18.20
N LEU A 47 15.19 7.48 -18.89
CA LEU A 47 14.53 6.58 -19.85
C LEU A 47 14.13 7.41 -21.08
N GLY A 48 14.52 6.98 -22.28
CA GLY A 48 14.29 7.75 -23.50
C GLY A 48 14.83 9.19 -23.44
N GLY A 49 15.92 9.43 -22.71
CA GLY A 49 16.49 10.77 -22.49
C GLY A 49 15.78 11.64 -21.43
N SER A 50 14.63 11.20 -20.91
CA SER A 50 13.90 11.91 -19.85
C SER A 50 14.32 11.41 -18.46
N PRO A 51 14.49 12.30 -17.46
CA PRO A 51 14.80 11.88 -16.09
C PRO A 51 13.60 11.18 -15.44
N ILE A 52 13.88 10.12 -14.67
CA ILE A 52 12.88 9.47 -13.81
C ILE A 52 12.98 10.07 -12.40
N GLU A 53 11.84 10.43 -11.82
CA GLU A 53 11.77 10.93 -10.45
C GLU A 53 12.17 9.84 -9.44
N VAL A 54 13.03 10.20 -8.48
CA VAL A 54 13.36 9.33 -7.35
C VAL A 54 12.43 9.68 -6.18
N VAL A 55 11.65 8.70 -5.72
CA VAL A 55 10.61 8.88 -4.71
C VAL A 55 10.93 8.12 -3.41
N GLU A 56 10.45 8.64 -2.29
CA GLU A 56 10.54 8.00 -0.97
C GLU A 56 9.30 7.17 -0.61
N SER A 57 8.25 7.25 -1.43
CA SER A 57 7.04 6.46 -1.28
C SER A 57 6.60 5.98 -2.65
N LEU A 58 6.57 4.67 -2.84
CA LEU A 58 6.23 4.05 -4.11
C LEU A 58 5.04 3.11 -3.95
N PRO A 59 3.83 3.48 -4.43
CA PRO A 59 2.68 2.59 -4.44
C PRO A 59 2.80 1.57 -5.59
N ILE A 60 2.85 0.28 -5.25
CA ILE A 60 2.85 -0.83 -6.21
C ILE A 60 1.66 -1.74 -5.88
N LEU A 61 0.73 -1.88 -6.84
CA LEU A 61 -0.46 -2.73 -6.71
C LEU A 61 -1.27 -2.50 -5.41
N GLY A 62 -1.29 -1.27 -4.90
CA GLY A 62 -2.01 -0.92 -3.67
C GLY A 62 -1.22 -1.07 -2.36
N VAL A 63 0.03 -1.55 -2.43
CA VAL A 63 0.97 -1.57 -1.29
C VAL A 63 1.95 -0.42 -1.42
N THR A 64 2.13 0.36 -0.35
CA THR A 64 3.09 1.47 -0.34
C THR A 64 4.43 1.01 0.21
N PHE A 65 5.47 1.11 -0.62
CA PHE A 65 6.84 0.82 -0.25
C PHE A 65 7.61 2.09 0.12
N THR A 66 8.60 1.94 0.98
CA THR A 66 9.54 2.97 1.40
C THR A 66 10.99 2.46 1.20
N PRO A 67 12.00 3.35 1.08
CA PRO A 67 13.40 2.96 0.92
C PRO A 67 13.93 2.01 2.00
N SER A 68 13.42 2.13 3.23
CA SER A 68 13.78 1.30 4.38
C SER A 68 12.98 -0.01 4.47
N LEU A 69 12.01 -0.24 3.57
CA LEU A 69 11.05 -1.33 3.64
C LEU A 69 10.24 -1.35 4.95
N ASP A 70 10.09 -0.18 5.60
CA ASP A 70 9.17 -0.02 6.71
C ASP A 70 7.74 0.19 6.19
N PHE A 71 6.84 -0.70 6.61
CA PHE A 71 5.43 -0.67 6.23
C PHE A 71 4.56 0.16 7.17
N SER A 72 5.13 0.89 8.14
CA SER A 72 4.37 1.74 9.05
C SER A 72 3.50 2.77 8.31
N LEU A 73 4.01 3.37 7.23
CA LEU A 73 3.25 4.29 6.37
C LEU A 73 2.07 3.58 5.68
N HIS A 74 2.33 2.42 5.08
CA HIS A 74 1.30 1.60 4.43
C HIS A 74 0.19 1.19 5.40
N ILE A 75 0.57 0.71 6.58
CA ILE A 75 -0.36 0.28 7.63
C ILE A 75 -1.19 1.46 8.14
N SER A 76 -0.58 2.63 8.35
CA SER A 76 -1.30 3.85 8.75
C SER A 76 -2.39 4.21 7.72
N ASN A 77 -2.02 4.22 6.43
CA ASN A 77 -2.93 4.50 5.33
C ASN A 77 -4.06 3.47 5.24
N THR A 78 -3.73 2.19 5.40
CA THR A 78 -4.67 1.06 5.38
C THR A 78 -5.68 1.16 6.52
N VAL A 79 -5.20 1.39 7.76
CA VAL A 79 -6.05 1.58 8.94
C VAL A 79 -6.95 2.80 8.77
N SER A 80 -6.45 3.92 8.25
CA SER A 80 -7.25 5.11 8.01
C SER A 80 -8.40 4.86 7.01
N LYS A 81 -8.12 4.16 5.90
CA LYS A 81 -9.14 3.76 4.92
C LYS A 81 -10.16 2.79 5.52
N ALA A 82 -9.70 1.79 6.27
CA ALA A 82 -10.55 0.81 6.92
C ALA A 82 -11.47 1.45 7.99
N ARG A 83 -10.96 2.38 8.80
CA ARG A 83 -11.75 3.13 9.79
C ARG A 83 -12.86 3.96 9.15
N ARG A 84 -12.55 4.66 8.05
CA ARG A 84 -13.57 5.42 7.29
C ARG A 84 -14.66 4.50 6.76
N THR A 85 -14.26 3.36 6.19
CA THR A 85 -15.20 2.34 5.68
C THR A 85 -16.05 1.74 6.81
N LEU A 86 -15.45 1.42 7.96
CA LEU A 86 -16.17 0.95 9.15
C LEU A 86 -17.18 1.98 9.65
N GLY A 87 -16.82 3.27 9.65
CA GLY A 87 -17.75 4.36 9.99
C GLY A 87 -18.94 4.42 9.04
N PHE A 88 -18.71 4.27 7.74
CA PHE A 88 -19.77 4.17 6.74
C PHE A 88 -20.67 2.95 6.96
N VAL A 89 -20.08 1.75 7.09
CA VAL A 89 -20.79 0.49 7.35
C VAL A 89 -21.64 0.60 8.62
N THR A 90 -21.08 1.15 9.70
CA THR A 90 -21.80 1.38 10.95
C THR A 90 -23.04 2.26 10.76
N ARG A 91 -22.95 3.33 9.96
CA ARG A 91 -24.08 4.25 9.73
C ARG A 91 -25.17 3.62 8.88
N VAL A 92 -24.81 3.01 7.76
CA VAL A 92 -25.78 2.46 6.79
C VAL A 92 -26.55 1.28 7.38
N SER A 93 -25.88 0.43 8.15
CA SER A 93 -26.51 -0.74 8.77
C SER A 93 -27.23 -0.44 10.08
N ARG A 94 -27.38 0.82 10.50
CA ARG A 94 -27.87 1.17 11.85
C ARG A 94 -29.27 0.65 12.15
N SER A 95 -30.13 0.58 11.13
CA SER A 95 -31.52 0.09 11.24
C SER A 95 -31.68 -1.34 10.73
N CYS A 96 -30.57 -2.01 10.39
CA CYS A 96 -30.58 -3.39 9.91
C CYS A 96 -30.29 -4.36 11.06
N ASP A 97 -30.59 -5.64 10.82
CA ASP A 97 -30.21 -6.73 11.72
C ASP A 97 -28.68 -6.73 12.00
N PRO A 98 -28.23 -7.10 13.22
CA PRO A 98 -26.80 -7.17 13.53
C PRO A 98 -25.99 -8.02 12.53
N GLU A 99 -26.56 -9.09 11.98
CA GLU A 99 -25.89 -9.93 10.98
C GLU A 99 -25.60 -9.17 9.69
N ALA A 100 -26.45 -8.22 9.30
CA ALA A 100 -26.19 -7.36 8.14
C ALA A 100 -24.95 -6.48 8.36
N PHE A 101 -24.73 -5.99 9.60
CA PHE A 101 -23.49 -5.27 9.92
C PHE A 101 -22.27 -6.18 9.81
N ARG A 102 -22.36 -7.42 10.33
CA ARG A 102 -21.26 -8.40 10.24
C ARG A 102 -20.94 -8.71 8.79
N ALA A 103 -21.95 -8.96 7.95
CA ALA A 103 -21.78 -9.22 6.53
C ALA A 103 -21.10 -8.05 5.81
N LEU A 104 -21.56 -6.82 6.04
CA LEU A 104 -20.96 -5.62 5.44
C LEU A 104 -19.53 -5.36 5.93
N TYR A 105 -19.24 -5.63 7.21
CA TYR A 105 -17.88 -5.54 7.74
C TYR A 105 -16.94 -6.52 7.03
N THR A 106 -17.33 -7.80 6.96
CA THR A 106 -16.54 -8.85 6.31
C THR A 106 -16.38 -8.61 4.81
N ALA A 107 -17.38 -8.07 4.14
CA ALA A 107 -17.31 -7.80 2.70
C ALA A 107 -16.52 -6.52 2.33
N LEU A 108 -16.57 -5.47 3.16
CA LEU A 108 -16.05 -4.15 2.78
C LEU A 108 -14.85 -3.67 3.59
N VAL A 109 -14.75 -4.05 4.85
CA VAL A 109 -13.69 -3.57 5.77
C VAL A 109 -12.56 -4.59 5.84
N LEU A 110 -12.88 -5.87 6.03
CA LEU A 110 -11.88 -6.92 6.22
C LEU A 110 -10.92 -7.07 5.02
N PRO A 111 -11.37 -7.06 3.75
CA PRO A 111 -10.47 -7.21 2.60
C PRO A 111 -9.48 -6.05 2.50
N ARG A 112 -9.85 -4.86 2.99
CA ARG A 112 -8.92 -3.71 3.02
C ARG A 112 -7.79 -3.91 4.02
N LEU A 113 -8.06 -4.59 5.14
CA LEU A 113 -7.06 -4.88 6.16
C LEU A 113 -6.17 -6.07 5.76
N GLU A 114 -6.68 -7.02 4.97
CA GLU A 114 -5.96 -8.26 4.68
C GLU A 114 -5.26 -8.27 3.31
N TYR A 115 -5.62 -7.34 2.43
CA TYR A 115 -5.06 -7.28 1.08
C TYR A 115 -3.52 -7.22 1.09
N CYS A 116 -2.90 -8.18 0.40
CA CYS A 116 -1.44 -8.35 0.32
C CYS A 116 -0.72 -8.46 1.68
N CYS A 117 -1.38 -8.95 2.73
CA CYS A 117 -0.77 -9.07 4.06
C CYS A 117 0.50 -9.92 4.08
N SER A 118 0.65 -10.89 3.17
CA SER A 118 1.88 -11.67 3.00
C SER A 118 3.14 -10.83 2.74
N VAL A 119 2.97 -9.62 2.20
CA VAL A 119 4.06 -8.69 1.88
C VAL A 119 4.41 -7.79 3.05
N TRP A 120 3.40 -7.26 3.76
CA TRP A 120 3.58 -6.14 4.69
C TRP A 120 3.24 -6.45 6.15
N SER A 121 2.72 -7.65 6.46
CA SER A 121 2.25 -8.00 7.80
C SER A 121 3.32 -7.66 8.85
N PRO A 122 3.03 -6.78 9.81
CA PRO A 122 4.04 -6.31 10.75
C PRO A 122 4.33 -7.36 11.81
N TYR A 123 5.58 -7.39 12.28
CA TYR A 123 5.97 -8.11 13.50
C TYR A 123 5.97 -7.19 14.73
N GLN A 124 5.95 -5.87 14.53
CA GLN A 124 5.98 -4.89 15.60
C GLN A 124 4.61 -4.78 16.27
N ALA A 125 4.56 -5.07 17.57
CA ALA A 125 3.32 -5.11 18.36
C ALA A 125 2.44 -3.84 18.24
N HIS A 126 3.06 -2.66 18.16
CA HIS A 126 2.32 -1.40 18.04
C HIS A 126 1.59 -1.26 16.68
N LEU A 127 2.15 -1.81 15.60
CA LEU A 127 1.51 -1.83 14.28
C LEU A 127 0.40 -2.87 14.21
N THR A 128 0.62 -4.05 14.78
CA THR A 128 -0.40 -5.08 14.95
C THR A 128 -1.60 -4.54 15.73
N SER A 129 -1.34 -3.85 16.86
CA SER A 129 -2.40 -3.23 17.67
C SER A 129 -3.19 -2.16 16.90
N LYS A 130 -2.56 -1.40 15.99
CA LYS A 130 -3.26 -0.44 15.13
C LYS A 130 -4.26 -1.13 14.18
N LEU A 131 -3.87 -2.25 13.58
CA LEU A 131 -4.73 -3.05 12.69
C LEU A 131 -5.88 -3.69 13.47
N GLU A 132 -5.57 -4.37 14.57
CA GLU A 132 -6.56 -5.00 15.46
C GLU A 132 -7.53 -3.97 16.06
N GLY A 133 -7.09 -2.72 16.26
CA GLY A 133 -7.94 -1.65 16.75
C GLY A 133 -9.17 -1.41 15.87
N VAL A 134 -9.09 -1.64 14.56
CA VAL A 134 -10.25 -1.58 13.65
C VAL A 134 -11.20 -2.72 13.94
N GLN A 135 -10.68 -3.95 14.07
CA GLN A 135 -11.47 -5.14 14.35
C GLN A 135 -12.16 -5.05 15.71
N ARG A 136 -11.42 -4.67 16.78
CA ARG A 136 -11.97 -4.44 18.13
C ARG A 136 -13.09 -3.41 18.14
N ARG A 137 -13.01 -2.37 17.30
CA ARG A 137 -14.10 -1.38 17.17
C ARG A 137 -15.32 -1.99 16.48
N ALA A 138 -15.12 -2.81 15.44
CA ALA A 138 -16.20 -3.53 14.78
C ALA A 138 -16.88 -4.51 15.74
N THR A 139 -16.13 -5.35 16.47
CA THR A 139 -16.66 -6.30 17.45
C THR A 139 -17.48 -5.60 18.54
N ARG A 140 -16.97 -4.50 19.11
CA ARG A 140 -17.74 -3.69 20.09
C ARG A 140 -19.05 -3.17 19.52
N THR A 141 -19.04 -2.72 18.26
CA THR A 141 -20.23 -2.22 17.58
C THR A 141 -21.24 -3.33 17.35
N PHE A 142 -20.80 -4.50 16.89
CA PHE A 142 -21.64 -5.68 16.71
C PHE A 142 -22.26 -6.15 18.03
N HIS A 143 -21.44 -6.31 19.07
CA HIS A 143 -21.92 -6.70 20.41
C HIS A 143 -22.98 -5.74 20.95
N SER A 144 -22.74 -4.42 20.85
CA SER A 144 -23.72 -3.42 21.30
C SER A 144 -25.07 -3.46 20.58
N ARG A 145 -25.13 -4.08 19.40
CA ARG A 145 -26.37 -4.26 18.63
C ARG A 145 -27.08 -5.57 18.95
N LEU A 146 -26.34 -6.60 19.35
CA LEU A 146 -26.91 -7.87 19.80
C LEU A 146 -27.58 -7.74 21.18
N THR A 147 -27.01 -6.93 22.07
CA THR A 147 -27.51 -6.76 23.44
C THR A 147 -28.58 -5.67 23.57
N ARG A 148 -29.20 -5.26 22.46
CA ARG A 148 -30.16 -4.14 22.40
C ARG A 148 -31.51 -4.64 21.94
#